data_AF-A0A5C4IND3-F1
#
_entry.id   AF-A0A5C4IND3-F1
#
_cell.length_a   1.000
_cell.length_b   1.000
_cell.length_c   1.000
_cell.angle_alpha   90.00
_cell.angle_beta   90.00
_cell.angle_gamma   90.00
#
_symmetry.space_group_name_H-M   'P 1'
#
loop_
_entity.id
_entity.type
_entity.pdbx_description
1 polymer ?
#
loop_
_entity_poly.entity_id
_entity_poly.type
_entity_poly.pdbx_seq_one_letter_code
_entity_poly.pdbx_strand_id
1 'polypeptide(L)'
;MRRLEAQIAALKARDAAEAIGLQHAMTPPDAPVQERTFNEISTIEEIAGVLTVSSGAAAAFVAQARRLCSLPQAMAALSAGAMSWQHARILADETEGLNPAGAAALVAHFLDSDPPGPARACPAGELVPSRFRAKVRSWRERHHPESIEKRHAKGVADRRVEYSPDRDGMAWLSAYLPAGTALGIWNKTTAIARGLQGPHEPRTLTQLRA
;
A
#
# COMPACT_ATOMS: atom_id res chain seq x y z
N MET A 1 -13.52 -15.02 14.78
CA MET A 1 -12.61 -15.21 13.64
C MET A 1 -11.81 -13.95 13.35
N ARG A 2 -12.44 -12.84 12.90
CA ARG A 2 -11.77 -11.57 12.55
C ARG A 2 -10.73 -11.04 13.57
N ARG A 3 -11.07 -11.02 14.87
CA ARG A 3 -10.17 -10.54 15.94
C ARG A 3 -8.91 -11.41 16.06
N LEU A 4 -9.07 -12.72 15.95
CA LEU A 4 -7.97 -13.69 16.02
C LEU A 4 -7.06 -13.57 14.80
N GLU A 5 -7.62 -13.41 13.60
CA GLU A 5 -6.84 -13.18 12.38
C GLU A 5 -5.98 -11.91 12.48
N ALA A 6 -6.53 -10.84 13.05
CA ALA A 6 -5.80 -9.60 13.29
C ALA A 6 -4.65 -9.80 14.30
N GLN A 7 -4.89 -10.54 15.38
CA GLN A 7 -3.87 -10.89 16.38
C GLN A 7 -2.74 -11.74 15.79
N ILE A 8 -3.08 -12.76 15.01
CA ILE A 8 -2.10 -13.59 14.30
C ILE A 8 -1.31 -12.74 13.31
N ALA A 9 -1.96 -11.85 12.56
CA ALA A 9 -1.27 -10.93 11.66
C ALA A 9 -0.33 -9.99 12.41
N ALA A 10 -0.72 -9.51 13.60
CA ALA A 10 0.15 -8.69 14.44
C ALA A 10 1.39 -9.46 14.88
N LEU A 11 1.23 -10.71 15.31
CA LEU A 11 2.36 -11.57 15.70
C LEU A 11 3.32 -11.77 14.51
N LYS A 12 2.79 -12.22 13.37
CA LYS A 12 3.58 -12.38 12.13
C LYS A 12 4.33 -11.11 11.73
N ALA A 13 3.71 -9.95 11.88
CA ALA A 13 4.34 -8.67 11.56
C ALA A 13 5.48 -8.32 12.53
N ARG A 14 5.33 -8.60 13.85
CA ARG A 14 6.43 -8.42 14.81
C ARG A 14 7.59 -9.35 14.48
N ASP A 15 7.31 -10.64 14.32
CA ASP A 15 8.34 -11.66 14.10
C ASP A 15 9.13 -11.36 12.81
N ALA A 16 8.44 -10.98 11.73
CA ALA A 16 9.10 -10.62 10.47
C ALA A 16 9.93 -9.32 10.59
N ALA A 17 9.45 -8.32 11.34
CA ALA A 17 10.20 -7.10 11.57
C ALA A 17 11.42 -7.34 12.49
N GLU A 18 11.28 -8.21 13.48
CA GLU A 18 12.34 -8.61 14.40
C GLU A 18 13.42 -9.43 13.69
N ALA A 19 13.05 -10.42 12.88
CA ALA A 19 14.01 -11.22 12.11
C ALA A 19 14.93 -10.35 11.25
N ILE A 20 14.38 -9.37 10.54
CA ILE A 20 15.16 -8.41 9.76
C ILE A 20 15.97 -7.46 10.66
N GLY A 21 15.41 -7.05 11.80
CA GLY A 21 16.12 -6.23 12.79
C GLY A 21 17.35 -6.93 13.35
N LEU A 22 17.24 -8.22 13.69
CA LEU A 22 18.33 -9.07 14.15
C LEU A 22 19.39 -9.25 13.05
N GLN A 23 18.97 -9.52 11.82
CA GLN A 23 19.89 -9.64 10.69
C GLN A 23 20.69 -8.35 10.46
N HIS A 24 20.03 -7.19 10.53
CA HIS A 24 20.71 -5.90 10.44
C HIS A 24 21.68 -5.66 11.60
N ALA A 25 21.33 -6.08 12.82
CA ALA A 25 22.21 -5.97 13.99
C ALA A 25 23.44 -6.90 13.89
N MET A 26 23.30 -8.05 13.22
CA MET A 26 24.39 -8.99 12.98
C MET A 26 25.29 -8.59 11.81
N THR A 27 24.81 -7.74 10.91
CA THR A 27 25.59 -7.29 9.75
C THR A 27 26.52 -6.13 10.15
N PRO A 28 27.84 -6.22 9.93
CA PRO A 28 28.77 -5.15 10.26
C PRO A 28 28.39 -3.82 9.59
N PRO A 29 28.53 -2.66 10.28
CA PRO A 29 28.19 -1.36 9.70
C PRO A 29 28.96 -1.05 8.40
N ASP A 30 30.19 -1.55 8.31
CA ASP A 30 31.12 -1.39 7.19
C ASP A 30 31.07 -2.54 6.17
N ALA A 31 30.13 -3.50 6.33
CA ALA A 31 29.98 -4.60 5.39
C ALA A 31 29.83 -4.08 3.94
N PRO A 32 30.34 -4.80 2.94
CA PRO A 32 30.08 -4.47 1.54
C PRO A 32 28.58 -4.42 1.24
N VAL A 33 28.18 -3.58 0.28
CA VAL A 33 26.76 -3.48 -0.15
C VAL A 33 26.23 -4.84 -0.57
N GLN A 34 27.04 -5.62 -1.29
CA GLN A 34 26.68 -6.96 -1.75
C GLN A 34 26.37 -7.91 -0.59
N GLU A 35 27.13 -7.85 0.51
CA GLU A 35 26.90 -8.67 1.69
C GLU A 35 25.60 -8.28 2.38
N ARG A 36 25.34 -6.97 2.57
CA ARG A 36 24.05 -6.49 3.10
C ARG A 36 22.86 -6.95 2.24
N THR A 37 22.97 -6.82 0.93
CA THR A 37 21.92 -7.23 0.01
C THR A 37 21.70 -8.74 0.05
N PHE A 38 22.77 -9.54 0.11
CA PHE A 38 22.67 -10.99 0.24
C PHE A 38 21.99 -11.38 1.57
N ASN A 39 22.40 -10.75 2.67
CA ASN A 39 21.83 -10.98 4.00
C ASN A 39 20.33 -10.64 4.05
N GLU A 40 19.92 -9.52 3.44
CA GLU A 40 18.51 -9.12 3.36
C GLU A 40 17.70 -10.08 2.48
N ILE A 41 18.21 -10.48 1.31
CA ILE A 41 17.57 -11.46 0.43
C ILE A 41 17.41 -12.79 1.16
N SER A 42 18.46 -13.29 1.83
CA SER A 42 18.42 -14.56 2.56
C SER A 42 17.30 -14.58 3.60
N THR A 43 17.20 -13.52 4.42
CA THR A 43 16.14 -13.43 5.44
C THR A 43 14.75 -13.32 4.80
N ILE A 44 14.61 -12.63 3.67
CA ILE A 44 13.34 -12.58 2.93
C ILE A 44 12.96 -13.96 2.40
N GLU A 45 13.91 -14.74 1.87
CA GLU A 45 13.67 -16.10 1.39
C GLU A 45 13.27 -17.07 2.51
N GLU A 46 13.90 -16.95 3.69
CA GLU A 46 13.49 -17.71 4.87
C GLU A 46 12.06 -17.41 5.28
N ILE A 47 11.69 -16.12 5.34
CA ILE A 47 10.32 -15.69 5.65
C ILE A 47 9.35 -16.18 4.57
N ALA A 48 9.73 -16.13 3.29
CA ALA A 48 8.93 -16.65 2.19
C ALA A 48 8.65 -18.16 2.34
N GLY A 49 9.67 -18.93 2.70
CA GLY A 49 9.57 -20.36 2.98
C GLY A 49 8.63 -20.68 4.15
N VAL A 50 8.79 -19.97 5.28
CA VAL A 50 7.94 -20.16 6.47
C VAL A 50 6.48 -19.77 6.21
N LEU A 51 6.26 -18.67 5.50
CA LEU A 51 4.91 -18.17 5.19
C LEU A 51 4.27 -18.84 3.97
N THR A 52 5.01 -19.67 3.24
CA THR A 52 4.62 -20.32 1.98
C THR A 52 4.10 -19.35 0.92
N VAL A 53 4.81 -18.23 0.74
CA VAL A 53 4.51 -17.17 -0.24
C VAL A 53 5.69 -16.93 -1.18
N SER A 54 5.49 -16.17 -2.26
CA SER A 54 6.60 -15.76 -3.13
C SER A 54 7.54 -14.77 -2.43
N SER A 55 8.80 -14.73 -2.86
CA SER A 55 9.81 -13.78 -2.35
C SER A 55 9.33 -12.32 -2.43
N GLY A 56 8.69 -11.94 -3.54
CA GLY A 56 8.12 -10.60 -3.70
C GLY A 56 7.00 -10.29 -2.70
N ALA A 57 6.16 -11.28 -2.38
CA ALA A 57 5.11 -11.12 -1.37
C ALA A 57 5.70 -11.03 0.05
N ALA A 58 6.73 -11.84 0.36
CA ALA A 58 7.45 -11.78 1.63
C ALA A 58 8.17 -10.44 1.81
N ALA A 59 8.87 -9.95 0.79
CA ALA A 59 9.53 -8.65 0.80
C ALA A 59 8.53 -7.50 1.07
N ALA A 60 7.39 -7.51 0.37
CA ALA A 60 6.33 -6.51 0.58
C ALA A 60 5.74 -6.59 2.00
N PHE A 61 5.51 -7.81 2.50
CA PHE A 61 5.02 -8.05 3.86
C PHE A 61 6.00 -7.53 4.90
N VAL A 62 7.29 -7.85 4.78
CA VAL A 62 8.37 -7.37 5.66
C VAL A 62 8.44 -5.85 5.68
N ALA A 63 8.41 -5.19 4.51
CA ALA A 63 8.44 -3.74 4.43
C ALA A 63 7.25 -3.10 5.15
N GLN A 64 6.05 -3.66 4.97
CA GLN A 64 4.82 -3.21 5.64
C GLN A 64 4.87 -3.46 7.15
N ALA A 65 5.37 -4.62 7.56
CA ALA A 65 5.51 -5.01 8.96
C ALA A 65 6.47 -4.08 9.73
N ARG A 66 7.63 -3.77 9.15
CA ARG A 66 8.60 -2.82 9.72
C ARG A 66 8.00 -1.43 9.86
N ARG A 67 7.31 -0.93 8.83
CA ARG A 67 6.60 0.35 8.89
C ARG A 67 5.53 0.34 9.98
N LEU A 68 4.70 -0.70 10.05
CA LEU A 68 3.68 -0.82 11.08
C LEU A 68 4.27 -0.85 12.50
N CYS A 69 5.41 -1.52 12.72
CA CYS A 69 6.09 -1.54 14.02
C CYS A 69 6.62 -0.16 14.43
N SER A 70 6.89 0.73 13.48
CA SER A 70 7.22 2.14 13.75
C SER A 70 6.01 3.02 14.08
N LEU A 71 4.79 2.45 14.05
CA LEU A 71 3.51 3.12 14.35
C LEU A 71 2.84 2.45 15.57
N PRO A 72 3.25 2.75 16.81
CA PRO A 72 2.83 2.02 18.01
C PRO A 72 1.31 1.93 18.19
N GLN A 73 0.57 3.00 17.90
CA GLN A 73 -0.89 3.02 18.00
C GLN A 73 -1.55 2.09 16.97
N ALA A 74 -1.08 2.09 15.73
CA ALA A 74 -1.61 1.21 14.69
C ALA A 74 -1.29 -0.25 15.00
N MET A 75 -0.08 -0.51 15.51
CA MET A 75 0.31 -1.84 15.94
C MET A 75 -0.53 -2.33 17.14
N ALA A 76 -0.76 -1.48 18.13
CA ALA A 76 -1.59 -1.79 19.28
C ALA A 76 -3.04 -2.10 18.87
N ALA A 77 -3.62 -1.32 17.96
CA ALA A 77 -4.97 -1.56 17.47
C ALA A 77 -5.08 -2.85 16.62
N LEU A 78 -4.04 -3.22 15.85
CA LEU A 78 -3.97 -4.52 15.18
C LEU A 78 -3.86 -5.67 16.21
N SER A 79 -2.96 -5.56 17.20
CA SER A 79 -2.79 -6.55 18.27
C SER A 79 -4.02 -6.71 19.16
N ALA A 80 -4.81 -5.65 19.37
CA ALA A 80 -6.10 -5.75 20.07
C ALA A 80 -7.18 -6.43 19.22
N GLY A 81 -6.96 -6.51 17.91
CA GLY A 81 -7.93 -6.94 16.89
C GLY A 81 -9.03 -5.91 16.62
N ALA A 82 -8.76 -4.64 16.91
CA ALA A 82 -9.63 -3.51 16.62
C ALA A 82 -9.64 -3.14 15.12
N MET A 83 -8.63 -3.57 14.36
CA MET A 83 -8.61 -3.46 12.91
C MET A 83 -8.04 -4.74 12.27
N SER A 84 -8.32 -4.98 10.99
CA SER A 84 -7.70 -6.12 10.27
C SER A 84 -6.33 -5.74 9.69
N TRP A 85 -5.54 -6.75 9.30
CA TRP A 85 -4.27 -6.54 8.59
C TRP A 85 -4.39 -5.60 7.39
N GLN A 86 -5.49 -5.70 6.63
CA GLN A 86 -5.71 -4.82 5.48
C GLN A 86 -5.80 -3.33 5.86
N HIS A 87 -6.37 -3.01 7.02
CA HIS A 87 -6.43 -1.64 7.54
C HIS A 87 -5.07 -1.16 8.03
N ALA A 88 -4.36 -2.00 8.78
CA ALA A 88 -3.02 -1.71 9.26
C ALA A 88 -2.04 -1.50 8.09
N ARG A 89 -2.15 -2.32 7.03
CA ARG A 89 -1.39 -2.18 5.79
C ARG A 89 -1.66 -0.84 5.11
N ILE A 90 -2.91 -0.39 5.06
CA ILE A 90 -3.24 0.93 4.51
C ILE A 90 -2.53 2.04 5.29
N LEU A 91 -2.53 1.99 6.62
CA LEU A 91 -1.79 2.97 7.43
C LEU A 91 -0.28 2.90 7.17
N ALA A 92 0.29 1.70 7.09
CA ALA A 92 1.72 1.51 6.80
C ALA A 92 2.12 1.98 5.40
N ASP A 93 1.28 1.78 4.38
CA ASP A 93 1.52 2.27 3.01
C ASP A 93 1.41 3.81 2.95
N GLU A 94 0.37 4.38 3.56
CA GLU A 94 0.09 5.83 3.44
C GLU A 94 0.99 6.70 4.33
N THR A 95 1.66 6.10 5.31
CA THR A 95 2.71 6.77 6.10
C THR A 95 4.09 6.71 5.43
N GLU A 96 4.24 5.98 4.32
CA GLU A 96 5.48 5.94 3.56
C GLU A 96 5.87 7.35 3.06
N GLY A 97 7.13 7.71 3.30
CA GLY A 97 7.69 9.02 2.95
C GLY A 97 7.28 10.17 3.88
N LEU A 98 6.44 9.93 4.89
CA LEU A 98 6.18 10.93 5.93
C LEU A 98 7.30 10.92 6.97
N ASN A 99 7.55 12.08 7.58
CA ASN A 99 8.38 12.14 8.78
C ASN A 99 7.64 11.51 9.98
N PRO A 100 8.33 11.18 11.08
CA PRO A 100 7.70 10.53 12.24
C PRO A 100 6.51 11.29 12.81
N ALA A 101 6.57 12.64 12.83
CA ALA A 101 5.49 13.47 13.33
C ALA A 101 4.22 13.40 12.44
N GLY A 102 4.38 13.46 11.12
CA GLY A 102 3.27 13.35 10.16
C GLY A 102 2.65 11.95 10.15
N ALA A 103 3.48 10.91 10.30
CA ALA A 103 3.01 9.54 10.42
C ALA A 103 2.20 9.33 11.72
N ALA A 104 2.68 9.85 12.85
CA ALA A 104 1.95 9.80 14.12
C ALA A 104 0.62 10.58 14.05
N ALA A 105 0.62 11.78 13.45
CA ALA A 105 -0.59 12.57 13.27
C ALA A 105 -1.64 11.87 12.38
N LEU A 106 -1.20 11.19 11.31
CA LEU A 106 -2.08 10.40 10.46
C LEU A 106 -2.73 9.26 11.26
N VAL A 107 -1.93 8.49 12.00
CA VAL A 107 -2.42 7.35 12.76
C VAL A 107 -3.37 7.79 13.88
N ALA A 108 -3.00 8.80 14.66
CA ALA A 108 -3.85 9.39 15.69
C ALA A 108 -5.18 9.85 15.10
N HIS A 109 -5.15 10.48 13.92
CA HIS A 109 -6.38 10.94 13.27
C HIS A 109 -7.41 9.82 13.01
N PHE A 110 -6.95 8.60 12.71
CA PHE A 110 -7.84 7.48 12.37
C PHE A 110 -8.11 6.52 13.54
N LEU A 111 -7.31 6.57 14.60
CA LEU A 111 -7.39 5.64 15.73
C LEU A 111 -7.79 6.29 17.05
N ASP A 112 -7.81 7.62 17.16
CA ASP A 112 -8.29 8.31 18.35
C ASP A 112 -9.78 8.03 18.59
N SER A 113 -10.08 7.59 19.83
CA SER A 113 -11.41 7.21 20.28
C SER A 113 -12.37 8.39 20.48
N ASP A 114 -11.86 9.63 20.53
CA ASP A 114 -12.66 10.85 20.70
C ASP A 114 -12.58 11.73 19.42
N PRO A 115 -13.45 11.49 18.43
CA PRO A 115 -13.43 12.23 17.20
C PRO A 115 -14.04 13.63 17.37
N PRO A 116 -13.31 14.73 17.03
CA PRO A 116 -13.92 16.04 16.90
C PRO A 116 -14.70 16.08 15.57
N GLY A 117 -15.88 15.45 15.53
CA GLY A 117 -16.89 15.71 14.52
C GLY A 117 -17.49 14.49 13.78
N PRO A 118 -18.63 14.71 13.09
CA PRO A 118 -19.46 13.66 12.50
C PRO A 118 -18.82 12.91 11.31
N ALA A 119 -17.73 13.43 10.72
CA ALA A 119 -17.04 12.80 9.58
C ALA A 119 -16.27 11.50 9.94
N ARG A 120 -16.03 11.28 11.25
CA ARG A 120 -15.34 10.11 11.81
C ARG A 120 -16.29 9.04 12.38
N ALA A 121 -17.59 9.08 12.03
CA ALA A 121 -18.65 8.22 12.58
C ALA A 121 -18.47 6.69 12.42
N CYS A 122 -17.33 6.20 11.92
CA CYS A 122 -17.05 4.77 11.79
C CYS A 122 -15.56 4.54 12.11
N PRO A 123 -15.23 3.83 13.20
CA PRO A 123 -13.88 3.41 13.53
C PRO A 123 -13.15 2.78 12.33
N ALA A 124 -11.83 2.90 12.28
CA ALA A 124 -11.03 2.34 11.19
C ALA A 124 -11.32 0.85 10.92
N GLY A 125 -11.63 0.07 11.96
CA GLY A 125 -12.02 -1.33 11.85
C GLY A 125 -13.44 -1.60 11.38
N GLU A 126 -14.32 -0.62 11.31
CA GLU A 126 -15.71 -0.84 10.89
C GLU A 126 -15.95 -0.47 9.42
N LEU A 127 -15.02 0.29 8.83
CA LEU A 127 -15.04 0.59 7.41
C LEU A 127 -14.57 -0.60 6.57
N VAL A 128 -15.11 -0.70 5.36
CA VAL A 128 -14.52 -1.57 4.33
C VAL A 128 -13.15 -1.01 3.93
N PRO A 129 -12.10 -1.83 3.77
CA PRO A 129 -10.73 -1.38 3.51
C PRO A 129 -10.59 -0.39 2.34
N SER A 130 -11.39 -0.53 1.29
CA SER A 130 -11.38 0.40 0.14
C SER A 130 -11.81 1.82 0.53
N ARG A 131 -12.88 1.95 1.32
CA ARG A 131 -13.36 3.25 1.84
C ARG A 131 -12.38 3.83 2.85
N PHE A 132 -11.79 2.98 3.69
CA PHE A 132 -10.75 3.41 4.61
C PHE A 132 -9.55 3.98 3.87
N ARG A 133 -9.03 3.28 2.85
CA ARG A 133 -7.93 3.77 1.99
C ARG A 133 -8.23 5.13 1.38
N ALA A 134 -9.45 5.33 0.86
CA ALA A 134 -9.84 6.62 0.30
C ALA A 134 -9.81 7.76 1.34
N LYS A 135 -10.30 7.51 2.56
CA LYS A 135 -10.24 8.49 3.66
C LYS A 135 -8.80 8.81 4.08
N VAL A 136 -7.97 7.78 4.26
CA VAL A 136 -6.56 7.93 4.66
C VAL A 136 -5.79 8.73 3.60
N ARG A 137 -5.95 8.40 2.31
CA ARG A 137 -5.35 9.15 1.20
C ARG A 137 -5.78 10.60 1.19
N SER A 138 -7.08 10.86 1.31
CA SER A 138 -7.60 12.23 1.33
C SER A 138 -7.02 13.05 2.49
N TRP A 139 -6.88 12.43 3.66
CA TRP A 139 -6.25 13.09 4.81
C TRP A 139 -4.76 13.36 4.56
N ARG A 140 -4.03 12.34 4.09
CA ARG A 140 -2.60 12.43 3.75
C ARG A 140 -2.33 13.55 2.75
N GLU A 141 -3.10 13.62 1.67
CA GLU A 141 -2.92 14.66 0.64
C GLU A 141 -3.12 16.08 1.18
N ARG A 142 -4.06 16.27 2.12
CA ARG A 142 -4.32 17.57 2.76
C ARG A 142 -3.27 17.99 3.78
N HIS A 143 -2.55 17.04 4.38
CA HIS A 143 -1.59 17.28 5.46
C HIS A 143 -0.16 16.88 5.08
N HIS A 144 0.11 16.69 3.79
CA HIS A 144 1.42 16.30 3.32
C HIS A 144 2.42 17.45 3.55
N PRO A 145 3.62 17.20 4.11
CA PRO A 145 4.58 18.26 4.42
C PRO A 145 5.13 18.96 3.17
N GLU A 146 5.29 18.21 2.07
CA GLU A 146 5.61 18.79 0.77
C GLU A 146 4.36 19.23 0.02
N SER A 147 4.45 20.40 -0.63
CA SER A 147 3.38 20.94 -1.47
C SER A 147 3.01 19.98 -2.60
N ILE A 148 1.75 20.07 -3.04
CA ILE A 148 1.24 19.24 -4.14
C ILE A 148 2.01 19.51 -5.44
N GLU A 149 2.47 20.75 -5.66
CA GLU A 149 3.24 21.15 -6.85
C GLU A 149 4.59 20.44 -6.91
N LYS A 150 5.34 20.41 -5.79
CA LYS A 150 6.65 19.75 -5.73
C LYS A 150 6.52 18.26 -6.00
N ARG A 151 5.52 17.62 -5.40
CA ARG A 151 5.25 16.18 -5.62
C ARG A 151 4.76 15.89 -7.02
N HIS A 152 3.91 16.76 -7.56
CA HIS A 152 3.44 16.65 -8.94
C HIS A 152 4.61 16.76 -9.92
N ALA A 153 5.51 17.73 -9.74
CA ALA A 153 6.69 17.89 -10.58
C ALA A 153 7.58 16.64 -10.57
N LYS A 154 7.80 16.03 -9.39
CA LYS A 154 8.51 14.74 -9.29
C LYS A 154 7.78 13.63 -10.05
N GLY A 155 6.47 13.44 -9.80
CA GLY A 155 5.69 12.41 -10.49
C GLY A 155 5.62 12.60 -12.01
N VAL A 156 5.63 13.86 -12.49
CA VAL A 156 5.75 14.19 -13.92
C VAL A 156 7.10 13.78 -14.47
N ALA A 157 8.19 13.94 -13.72
CA ALA A 157 9.53 13.50 -14.13
C ALA A 157 9.64 11.97 -14.17
N ASP A 158 9.00 11.27 -13.24
CA ASP A 158 9.00 9.80 -13.10
C ASP A 158 8.00 9.08 -14.03
N ARG A 159 7.32 9.82 -14.92
CA ARG A 159 6.30 9.28 -15.84
C ARG A 159 6.92 8.23 -16.76
N ARG A 160 6.21 7.13 -16.97
CA ARG A 160 6.70 5.99 -17.77
C ARG A 160 5.57 5.11 -18.26
N VAL A 161 5.90 4.26 -19.23
CA VAL A 161 5.02 3.19 -19.72
C VAL A 161 5.72 1.86 -19.48
N GLU A 162 4.98 0.92 -18.91
CA GLU A 162 5.46 -0.42 -18.57
C GLU A 162 4.68 -1.45 -19.39
N TYR A 163 5.39 -2.46 -19.89
CA TYR A 163 4.84 -3.64 -20.53
C TYR A 163 5.01 -4.84 -19.60
N SER A 164 3.93 -5.58 -19.34
CA SER A 164 3.96 -6.77 -18.50
C SER A 164 3.26 -7.93 -19.22
N PRO A 165 4.00 -8.96 -19.67
CA PRO A 165 3.38 -10.12 -20.30
C PRO A 165 2.47 -10.88 -19.32
N ASP A 166 1.39 -11.45 -19.82
CA ASP A 166 0.43 -12.28 -19.08
C ASP A 166 0.20 -13.61 -19.81
N ARG A 167 -0.69 -14.46 -19.30
CA ARG A 167 -1.04 -15.75 -19.90
C ARG A 167 -1.77 -15.58 -21.23
N ASP A 168 -1.82 -16.66 -22.00
CA ASP A 168 -2.62 -16.77 -23.24
C ASP A 168 -2.25 -15.76 -24.34
N GLY A 169 -0.99 -15.33 -24.37
CA GLY A 169 -0.51 -14.34 -25.35
C GLY A 169 -1.00 -12.92 -25.07
N MET A 170 -1.57 -12.67 -23.90
CA MET A 170 -2.04 -11.37 -23.46
C MET A 170 -0.92 -10.61 -22.73
N ALA A 171 -1.05 -9.28 -22.64
CA ALA A 171 -0.14 -8.45 -21.87
C ALA A 171 -0.85 -7.21 -21.34
N TRP A 172 -0.32 -6.67 -20.25
CA TRP A 172 -0.71 -5.38 -19.70
C TRP A 172 0.20 -4.28 -20.24
N LEU A 173 -0.41 -3.19 -20.68
CA LEU A 173 0.26 -1.93 -20.98
C LEU A 173 -0.20 -0.88 -19.95
N SER A 174 0.70 -0.47 -19.06
CA SER A 174 0.41 0.44 -17.96
C SER A 174 1.15 1.76 -18.14
N ALA A 175 0.44 2.89 -18.00
CA ALA A 175 1.04 4.21 -18.12
C ALA A 175 0.91 4.99 -16.80
N TYR A 176 2.06 5.39 -16.24
CA TYR A 176 2.13 6.30 -15.10
C TYR A 176 2.26 7.74 -15.61
N LEU A 177 1.19 8.51 -15.50
CA LEU A 177 1.03 9.83 -16.12
C LEU A 177 0.48 10.87 -15.13
N PRO A 178 0.59 12.17 -15.42
CA PRO A 178 -0.17 13.20 -14.72
C PRO A 178 -1.66 12.85 -14.68
N ALA A 179 -2.29 12.98 -13.50
CA ALA A 179 -3.66 12.51 -13.27
C ALA A 179 -4.68 13.09 -14.27
N GLY A 180 -4.55 14.37 -14.61
CA GLY A 180 -5.40 15.02 -15.63
C GLY A 180 -5.25 14.38 -17.02
N THR A 181 -4.02 14.05 -17.43
CA THR A 181 -3.74 13.36 -18.69
C THR A 181 -4.32 11.95 -18.70
N ALA A 182 -4.09 11.18 -17.63
CA ALA A 182 -4.63 9.82 -17.49
C ALA A 182 -6.16 9.81 -17.54
N LEU A 183 -6.81 10.74 -16.83
CA LEU A 183 -8.26 10.90 -16.84
C LEU A 183 -8.78 11.30 -18.23
N GLY A 184 -8.06 12.17 -18.94
CA GLY A 184 -8.38 12.54 -20.31
C GLY A 184 -8.37 11.34 -21.26
N ILE A 185 -7.33 10.50 -21.18
CA ILE A 185 -7.23 9.25 -21.96
C ILE A 185 -8.42 8.33 -21.61
N TRP A 186 -8.67 8.11 -20.32
CA TRP A 186 -9.77 7.27 -19.85
C TRP A 186 -11.14 7.75 -20.34
N ASN A 187 -11.41 9.04 -20.24
CA ASN A 187 -12.68 9.61 -20.68
C ASN A 187 -12.84 9.48 -22.19
N LYS A 188 -11.77 9.71 -22.96
CA LYS A 188 -11.80 9.59 -24.42
C LYS A 188 -12.03 8.15 -24.87
N THR A 189 -11.31 7.18 -24.31
CA THR A 189 -11.53 5.75 -24.64
C THR A 189 -12.92 5.29 -24.22
N THR A 190 -13.39 5.73 -23.05
CA THR A 190 -14.76 5.43 -22.58
C THR A 190 -15.82 6.02 -23.50
N ALA A 191 -15.64 7.26 -23.99
CA ALA A 191 -16.58 7.89 -24.92
C ALA A 191 -16.64 7.14 -26.26
N ILE A 192 -15.50 6.78 -26.83
CA ILE A 192 -15.42 5.97 -28.06
C ILE A 192 -16.10 4.62 -27.85
N ALA A 193 -15.77 3.92 -26.76
CA ALA A 193 -16.35 2.62 -26.45
C ALA A 193 -17.87 2.67 -26.29
N ARG A 194 -18.41 3.73 -25.65
CA ARG A 194 -19.85 3.96 -25.55
C ARG A 194 -20.50 4.20 -26.92
N GLY A 195 -19.81 4.92 -27.81
CA GLY A 195 -20.27 5.15 -29.18
C GLY A 195 -20.32 3.87 -30.04
N LEU A 196 -19.53 2.85 -29.70
CA LEU A 196 -19.56 1.53 -30.34
C LEU A 196 -20.67 0.62 -29.83
N GLN A 197 -21.31 0.94 -28.69
CA GLN A 197 -22.37 0.10 -28.14
C GLN A 197 -23.62 0.16 -29.03
N GLY A 198 -24.28 -0.99 -29.17
CA GLY A 198 -25.54 -1.10 -29.89
C GLY A 198 -26.16 -2.49 -29.74
N PRO A 199 -27.38 -2.71 -30.27
CA PRO A 199 -28.10 -3.98 -30.13
C PRO A 199 -27.36 -5.22 -30.67
N HIS A 200 -26.40 -5.01 -31.57
CA HIS A 200 -25.60 -6.06 -32.21
C HIS A 200 -24.14 -6.08 -31.74
N GLU A 201 -23.79 -5.33 -30.70
CA GLU A 201 -22.44 -5.32 -30.14
C GLU A 201 -22.42 -6.17 -28.86
N PRO A 202 -21.91 -7.42 -28.92
CA PRO A 202 -21.91 -8.33 -27.78
C PRO A 202 -20.79 -8.04 -26.76
N ARG A 203 -19.78 -7.24 -27.12
CA ARG A 203 -18.63 -6.95 -26.24
C ARG A 203 -19.03 -6.03 -25.10
N THR A 204 -18.46 -6.30 -23.93
CA THR A 204 -18.61 -5.44 -22.75
C THR A 204 -17.92 -4.08 -22.96
N LEU A 205 -18.34 -3.06 -22.21
CA LEU A 205 -17.70 -1.74 -22.26
C LEU A 205 -16.20 -1.79 -21.94
N THR A 206 -15.75 -2.76 -21.13
CA THR A 206 -14.32 -2.96 -20.86
C THR A 206 -13.58 -3.50 -22.08
N GLN A 207 -14.16 -4.46 -22.79
CA GLN A 207 -13.60 -5.00 -24.03
C GLN A 207 -13.58 -3.96 -25.16
N LEU A 208 -14.59 -3.09 -25.24
CA LEU A 208 -14.66 -2.02 -26.24
C LEU A 208 -13.68 -0.85 -25.98
N ARG A 209 -13.13 -0.76 -24.77
CA ARG A 209 -12.11 0.23 -24.41
C ARG A 209 -10.69 -0.21 -24.77
N ALA A 210 -10.47 -1.51 -24.92
CA ALA A 210 -9.20 -2.10 -25.36
C ALA A 210 -9.08 -2.00 -26.88
#